data_AF-A0AAJ0DAH0-F1
#
_entry.id   AF-A0AAJ0DAH0-F1
#
_cell.length_a   1.000
_cell.length_b   1.000
_cell.length_c   1.000
_cell.angle_alpha   90.00
_cell.angle_beta   90.00
_cell.angle_gamma   90.00
#
_symmetry.space_group_name_H-M   'P 1'
#
loop_
_entity.id
_entity.type
_entity.pdbx_description
1 polymer ?
#
loop_
_entity_poly.entity_id
_entity_poly.type
_entity_poly.pdbx_seq_one_letter_code
_entity_poly.pdbx_strand_id
1 'polypeptide(L)'
;MIHELQLKDGIPAPLANCCSLVETWAEEGSSSGLIQLSMINEVERMSCEHRSYDDATLLSAVQSTVLLLIILLFAGGAQPALPVDQAVRLLIVMREMKHRLAGTGLFLEQEIRHLSPKWAEWAIVSAKRRTILALHHIEWAWCVLNGYPELICLELGPLPTPAPKHLWQEQNERVWDASYQKWRAHWKGGYYAMAKLFPIQAGAELDVRTESWLAEADEYGLMIMAEG
;
A
#
# COMPACT_ATOMS: atom_id res chain seq x y z
N MET A 1 -2.71 2.26 4.65
CA MET A 1 -1.66 2.93 3.84
C MET A 1 -1.54 4.42 4.12
N ILE A 2 -2.63 5.18 4.29
CA ILE A 2 -2.58 6.61 4.64
C ILE A 2 -2.31 6.75 6.14
N HIS A 3 -1.27 7.49 6.52
CA HIS A 3 -0.95 7.78 7.92
C HIS A 3 -1.50 9.14 8.33
N GLU A 4 -1.90 9.31 9.60
CA GLU A 4 -2.45 10.57 10.11
C GLU A 4 -1.51 11.77 9.96
N LEU A 5 -0.20 11.53 10.06
CA LEU A 5 0.83 12.56 9.84
C LEU A 5 0.78 13.17 8.44
N GLN A 6 0.25 12.46 7.44
CA GLN A 6 0.05 13.00 6.10
C GLN A 6 -1.10 14.02 6.02
N LEU A 7 -1.95 14.08 7.06
CA LEU A 7 -3.16 14.89 7.09
C LEU A 7 -3.05 16.07 8.07
N LYS A 8 -1.93 16.20 8.80
CA LYS A 8 -1.74 17.22 9.84
C LYS A 8 -1.89 18.65 9.33
N ASP A 9 -1.42 18.90 8.11
CA ASP A 9 -1.47 20.22 7.47
C ASP A 9 -2.69 20.38 6.52
N GLY A 10 -3.66 19.46 6.62
CA GLY A 10 -4.83 19.36 5.75
C GLY A 10 -4.77 18.15 4.82
N ILE A 11 -5.88 17.90 4.12
CA ILE A 11 -5.99 16.79 3.16
C ILE A 11 -5.29 17.19 1.85
N PRO A 12 -4.27 16.44 1.38
CA PRO A 12 -3.63 16.71 0.10
C PRO A 12 -4.64 16.69 -1.06
N ALA A 13 -4.46 17.56 -2.05
CA ALA A 13 -5.42 17.72 -3.16
C ALA A 13 -5.77 16.39 -3.87
N PRO A 14 -4.82 15.49 -4.19
CA PRO A 14 -5.18 14.21 -4.80
C PRO A 14 -6.10 13.34 -3.93
N LEU A 15 -5.92 13.38 -2.60
CA LEU A 15 -6.77 12.65 -1.65
C LEU A 15 -8.15 13.32 -1.52
N ALA A 16 -8.20 14.65 -1.48
CA ALA A 16 -9.46 15.39 -1.42
C ALA A 16 -10.35 15.13 -2.66
N ASN A 17 -9.74 15.16 -3.85
CA ASN A 17 -10.44 14.83 -5.10
C ASN A 17 -10.93 13.37 -5.10
N CYS A 18 -10.08 12.44 -4.65
CA CYS A 18 -10.45 11.04 -4.50
C CYS A 18 -11.62 10.86 -3.55
N CYS A 19 -11.61 11.49 -2.36
CA CYS A 19 -12.72 11.44 -1.41
C CYS A 19 -14.03 11.91 -2.04
N SER A 20 -14.00 13.03 -2.76
CA SER A 20 -15.19 13.57 -3.45
C SER A 20 -15.77 12.57 -4.45
N LEU A 21 -14.91 11.92 -5.26
CA LEU A 21 -15.35 10.90 -6.23
C LEU A 21 -15.91 9.64 -5.55
N VAL A 22 -15.29 9.21 -4.46
CA VAL A 22 -15.74 8.03 -3.70
C VAL A 22 -17.08 8.30 -3.01
N GLU A 23 -17.27 9.49 -2.46
CA GLU A 23 -18.54 9.93 -1.86
C GLU A 23 -19.66 9.94 -2.91
N THR A 24 -19.44 10.57 -4.07
CA THR A 24 -20.42 10.56 -5.17
C THR A 24 -20.73 9.13 -5.64
N TRP A 25 -19.72 8.26 -5.75
CA TRP A 25 -19.95 6.85 -6.12
C TRP A 25 -20.77 6.09 -5.08
N ALA A 26 -20.55 6.36 -3.79
CA ALA A 26 -21.30 5.73 -2.71
C ALA A 26 -22.77 6.16 -2.70
N GLU A 27 -23.08 7.39 -3.14
CA GLU A 27 -24.44 7.92 -3.25
C GLU A 27 -25.17 7.44 -4.51
N GLU A 28 -24.51 7.49 -5.67
CA GLU A 28 -25.13 7.18 -6.98
C GLU A 28 -25.14 5.68 -7.31
N GLY A 29 -24.25 4.90 -6.66
CA GLY A 29 -24.06 3.48 -6.92
C GLY A 29 -23.35 3.17 -8.24
N SER A 30 -23.11 1.88 -8.48
CA SER A 30 -22.34 1.37 -9.62
C SER A 30 -23.02 1.52 -10.99
N SER A 31 -24.25 2.03 -11.05
CA SER A 31 -25.01 2.25 -12.29
C SER A 31 -24.63 3.52 -13.05
N SER A 32 -23.91 4.46 -12.42
CA SER A 32 -23.51 5.72 -13.06
C SER A 32 -22.21 5.53 -13.86
N GLY A 33 -22.32 5.31 -15.17
CA GLY A 33 -21.14 5.25 -16.06
C GLY A 33 -20.32 6.56 -16.05
N LEU A 34 -20.93 7.68 -15.66
CA LEU A 34 -20.29 8.98 -15.56
C LEU A 34 -19.33 9.08 -14.37
N ILE A 35 -19.69 8.56 -13.19
CA ILE A 35 -18.77 8.55 -12.05
C ILE A 35 -17.59 7.63 -12.32
N GLN A 36 -17.83 6.47 -12.93
CA GLN A 36 -16.77 5.56 -13.36
C GLN A 36 -15.78 6.25 -14.32
N LEU A 37 -16.30 6.94 -15.35
CA LEU A 37 -15.45 7.70 -16.28
C LEU A 37 -14.66 8.80 -15.57
N SER A 38 -15.26 9.47 -14.59
CA SER A 38 -14.59 10.51 -13.80
C SER A 38 -13.45 9.95 -12.95
N MET A 39 -13.63 8.77 -12.34
CA MET A 39 -12.57 8.07 -11.61
C MET A 39 -11.41 7.66 -12.52
N ILE A 40 -11.71 7.15 -13.72
CA ILE A 40 -10.70 6.77 -14.71
C ILE A 40 -9.90 7.99 -15.15
N ASN A 41 -10.59 9.08 -15.48
CA ASN A 41 -9.95 10.34 -15.86
C ASN A 41 -9.06 10.89 -14.72
N GLU A 42 -9.47 10.74 -13.46
CA GLU A 42 -8.65 11.18 -12.33
C GLU A 42 -7.38 10.33 -12.16
N VAL A 43 -7.47 9.01 -12.32
CA VAL A 43 -6.28 8.12 -12.33
C VAL A 43 -5.32 8.51 -13.47
N GLU A 44 -5.85 8.75 -14.67
CA GLU A 44 -5.06 9.15 -15.83
C GLU A 44 -4.44 10.53 -15.66
N ARG A 45 -5.18 11.49 -15.10
CA ARG A 45 -4.67 12.82 -14.78
C ARG A 45 -3.50 12.74 -13.81
N MET A 46 -3.67 12.01 -12.69
CA MET A 46 -2.59 11.80 -11.72
C MET A 46 -1.38 11.12 -12.36
N SER A 47 -1.59 10.17 -13.27
CA SER A 47 -0.52 9.52 -14.03
C SER A 47 0.17 10.44 -15.05
N CYS A 48 -0.51 11.42 -15.64
CA CYS A 48 0.15 12.40 -16.51
C CYS A 48 1.00 13.38 -15.69
N GLU A 49 0.51 13.79 -14.52
CA GLU A 49 1.11 14.84 -13.71
C GLU A 49 2.16 14.32 -12.71
N HIS A 50 2.20 13.03 -12.38
CA HIS A 50 3.01 12.49 -11.27
C HIS A 50 4.50 12.83 -11.31
N ARG A 51 5.06 13.13 -12.49
CA ARG A 51 6.47 13.50 -12.65
C ARG A 51 6.78 14.89 -12.08
N SER A 52 5.81 15.80 -12.02
CA SER A 52 5.98 17.16 -11.49
C SER A 52 5.67 17.27 -9.99
N TYR A 53 5.08 16.23 -9.39
CA TYR A 53 4.74 16.22 -7.98
C TYR A 53 5.99 16.15 -7.10
N ASP A 54 5.91 16.83 -5.96
CA ASP A 54 6.82 16.58 -4.84
C ASP A 54 6.50 15.22 -4.17
N ASP A 55 7.38 14.76 -3.28
CA ASP A 55 7.27 13.45 -2.63
C ASP A 55 5.95 13.24 -1.88
N ALA A 56 5.45 14.27 -1.21
CA ALA A 56 4.23 14.21 -0.40
C ALA A 56 2.99 14.13 -1.31
N THR A 57 2.92 15.00 -2.32
CA THR A 57 1.85 15.01 -3.32
C THR A 57 1.85 13.71 -4.11
N LEU A 58 3.02 13.22 -4.51
CA LEU A 58 3.17 11.93 -5.19
C LEU A 58 2.62 10.79 -4.35
N LEU A 59 3.03 10.66 -3.08
CA LEU A 59 2.52 9.61 -2.19
C LEU A 59 0.98 9.69 -2.08
N SER A 60 0.43 10.89 -1.89
CA SER A 60 -1.02 11.08 -1.81
C SER A 60 -1.74 10.70 -3.12
N ALA A 61 -1.16 11.03 -4.28
CA ALA A 61 -1.72 10.67 -5.58
C ALA A 61 -1.71 9.16 -5.80
N VAL A 62 -0.61 8.47 -5.46
CA VAL A 62 -0.56 7.01 -5.57
C VAL A 62 -1.54 6.35 -4.59
N GLN A 63 -1.69 6.87 -3.38
CA GLN A 63 -2.71 6.40 -2.42
C GLN A 63 -4.13 6.59 -2.95
N SER A 64 -4.44 7.73 -3.59
CA SER A 64 -5.71 7.94 -4.29
C SER A 64 -5.91 6.94 -5.42
N THR A 65 -4.87 6.69 -6.23
CA THR A 65 -4.93 5.67 -7.29
C THR A 65 -5.27 4.29 -6.73
N VAL A 66 -4.67 3.87 -5.60
CA VAL A 66 -5.04 2.60 -4.95
C VAL A 66 -6.54 2.55 -4.65
N LEU A 67 -7.09 3.60 -4.03
CA LEU A 67 -8.52 3.63 -3.64
C LEU A 67 -9.44 3.57 -4.87
N LEU A 68 -9.15 4.37 -5.89
CA LEU A 68 -9.94 4.39 -7.12
C LEU A 68 -9.86 3.05 -7.87
N LEU A 69 -8.69 2.42 -7.93
CA LEU A 69 -8.52 1.11 -8.57
C LEU A 69 -9.28 0.01 -7.84
N ILE A 70 -9.35 0.04 -6.51
CA ILE A 70 -10.15 -0.94 -5.75
C ILE A 70 -11.61 -0.89 -6.20
N ILE A 71 -12.16 0.32 -6.34
CA ILE A 71 -13.56 0.52 -6.77
C ILE A 71 -13.72 0.09 -8.24
N LEU A 72 -12.85 0.61 -9.11
CA LEU A 72 -12.92 0.37 -10.55
C LEU A 72 -12.74 -1.09 -10.94
N LEU A 73 -11.93 -1.86 -10.20
CA LEU A 73 -11.60 -3.24 -10.55
C LEU A 73 -12.44 -4.28 -9.80
N PHE A 74 -12.96 -3.96 -8.60
CA PHE A 74 -13.58 -4.96 -7.73
C PHE A 74 -14.97 -4.60 -7.20
N ALA A 75 -15.43 -3.35 -7.30
CA ALA A 75 -16.74 -2.97 -6.73
C ALA A 75 -17.94 -3.18 -7.68
N GLY A 76 -17.73 -3.82 -8.85
CA GLY A 76 -18.80 -4.22 -9.76
C GLY A 76 -19.46 -5.50 -9.27
N GLY A 77 -20.59 -5.39 -8.55
CA GLY A 77 -21.32 -6.54 -7.97
C GLY A 77 -21.63 -7.67 -8.98
N ALA A 78 -22.75 -7.58 -9.71
CA ALA A 78 -23.17 -8.61 -10.68
C ALA A 78 -22.70 -8.33 -12.13
N GLN A 79 -21.95 -7.26 -12.35
CA GLN A 79 -21.41 -6.84 -13.64
C GLN A 79 -19.89 -6.74 -13.54
N PRO A 80 -19.12 -7.09 -14.59
CA PRO A 80 -17.67 -6.92 -14.57
C PRO A 80 -17.34 -5.44 -14.34
N ALA A 81 -16.50 -5.17 -13.33
CA ALA A 81 -16.23 -3.82 -12.84
C ALA A 81 -15.67 -2.90 -13.94
N LEU A 82 -14.82 -3.44 -14.84
CA LEU A 82 -14.38 -2.79 -16.06
C LEU A 82 -14.13 -3.83 -17.18
N PRO A 83 -14.23 -3.43 -18.46
CA PRO A 83 -13.69 -4.21 -19.57
C PRO A 83 -12.18 -4.50 -19.37
N VAL A 84 -11.74 -5.69 -19.82
CA VAL A 84 -10.37 -6.18 -19.60
C VAL A 84 -9.30 -5.23 -20.18
N ASP A 85 -9.53 -4.68 -21.38
CA ASP A 85 -8.62 -3.75 -22.04
C ASP A 85 -8.43 -2.45 -21.23
N GLN A 86 -9.52 -1.95 -20.65
CA GLN A 86 -9.49 -0.77 -19.80
C GLN A 86 -8.80 -1.04 -18.46
N ALA A 87 -9.08 -2.20 -17.84
CA ALA A 87 -8.40 -2.62 -16.63
C ALA A 87 -6.88 -2.77 -16.84
N VAL A 88 -6.45 -3.42 -17.94
CA VAL A 88 -5.03 -3.56 -18.29
C VAL A 88 -4.37 -2.18 -18.48
N ARG A 89 -5.03 -1.23 -19.15
CA ARG A 89 -4.52 0.13 -19.30
C ARG A 89 -4.29 0.81 -17.94
N LEU A 90 -5.23 0.68 -17.02
CA LEU A 90 -5.12 1.23 -15.67
C LEU A 90 -3.99 0.58 -14.86
N LEU A 91 -3.81 -0.74 -14.97
CA LEU A 91 -2.70 -1.46 -14.33
C LEU A 91 -1.33 -1.02 -14.88
N ILE A 92 -1.22 -0.73 -16.18
CA ILE A 92 0.01 -0.19 -16.78
C ILE A 92 0.32 1.21 -16.22
N VAL A 93 -0.69 2.08 -16.18
CA VAL A 93 -0.58 3.43 -15.60
C VAL A 93 -0.12 3.37 -14.15
N MET A 94 -0.73 2.49 -13.37
CA MET A 94 -0.39 2.25 -11.97
C MET A 94 1.08 1.84 -11.79
N ARG A 95 1.62 0.97 -12.64
CA ARG A 95 3.03 0.51 -12.55
C ARG A 95 4.02 1.66 -12.69
N GLU A 96 3.77 2.64 -13.56
CA GLU A 96 4.65 3.80 -13.71
C GLU A 96 4.67 4.65 -12.43
N MET A 97 3.50 4.93 -11.88
CA MET A 97 3.38 5.67 -10.62
C MET A 97 4.03 4.92 -9.45
N LYS A 98 3.84 3.58 -9.39
CA LYS A 98 4.51 2.68 -8.42
C LYS A 98 6.03 2.82 -8.52
N HIS A 99 6.57 2.76 -9.73
CA HIS A 99 8.00 2.87 -9.98
C HIS A 99 8.55 4.24 -9.55
N ARG A 100 7.85 5.33 -9.91
CA ARG A 100 8.24 6.68 -9.46
C ARG A 100 8.26 6.76 -7.94
N LEU A 101 7.21 6.30 -7.26
CA LEU A 101 7.12 6.36 -5.80
C LEU A 101 8.24 5.56 -5.14
N ALA A 102 8.52 4.35 -5.64
CA ALA A 102 9.64 3.54 -5.16
C ALA A 102 10.99 4.28 -5.32
N GLY A 103 11.17 5.01 -6.41
CA GLY A 103 12.35 5.85 -6.67
C GLY A 103 12.55 7.01 -5.70
N THR A 104 11.54 7.37 -4.89
CA THR A 104 11.66 8.39 -3.83
C THR A 104 12.19 7.83 -2.50
N GLY A 105 12.61 6.57 -2.49
CA GLY A 105 13.20 5.91 -1.32
C GLY A 105 12.19 5.12 -0.50
N LEU A 106 12.59 3.89 -0.17
CA LEU A 106 11.80 2.92 0.61
C LEU A 106 12.55 2.38 1.83
N PHE A 107 13.75 2.89 2.10
CA PHE A 107 14.59 2.43 3.20
C PHE A 107 14.89 3.59 4.15
N LEU A 108 14.96 3.25 5.43
CA LEU A 108 15.52 4.13 6.45
C LEU A 108 16.83 3.52 6.93
N GLU A 109 17.90 4.30 6.89
CA GLU A 109 19.21 3.87 7.36
C GLU A 109 19.17 3.44 8.83
N GLN A 110 18.34 4.11 9.64
CA GLN A 110 18.15 3.79 11.04
C GLN A 110 17.54 2.39 11.21
N GLU A 111 16.55 2.00 10.40
CA GLU A 111 15.98 0.64 10.45
C GLU A 111 17.02 -0.42 10.07
N ILE A 112 17.82 -0.16 9.03
CA ILE A 112 18.89 -1.05 8.57
C ILE A 112 19.95 -1.22 9.67
N ARG A 113 20.35 -0.13 10.33
CA ARG A 113 21.33 -0.12 11.42
C ARG A 113 20.74 -0.51 12.78
N HIS A 114 19.47 -0.91 12.83
CA HIS A 114 18.77 -1.26 14.06
C HIS A 114 18.78 -0.13 15.12
N LEU A 115 18.62 1.11 14.65
CA LEU A 115 18.48 2.35 15.41
C LEU A 115 17.03 2.86 15.35
N SER A 116 16.65 3.76 16.26
CA SER A 116 15.34 4.42 16.21
C SER A 116 15.33 5.51 15.12
N PRO A 117 14.45 5.43 14.11
CA PRO A 117 14.21 6.53 13.18
C PRO A 117 13.39 7.64 13.85
N LYS A 118 13.35 8.82 13.22
CA LYS A 118 12.34 9.83 13.61
C LYS A 118 10.96 9.32 13.22
N TRP A 119 9.97 9.53 14.10
CA TRP A 119 8.63 9.01 13.88
C TRP A 119 8.00 9.47 12.56
N ALA A 120 8.12 10.76 12.24
CA ALA A 120 7.58 11.31 11.00
C ALA A 120 8.21 10.69 9.75
N GLU A 121 9.53 10.54 9.72
CA GLU A 121 10.25 9.91 8.60
C GLU A 121 9.85 8.44 8.45
N TRP A 122 9.74 7.72 9.57
CA TRP A 122 9.29 6.33 9.61
C TRP A 122 7.86 6.16 9.11
N ALA A 123 6.94 7.03 9.53
CA ALA A 123 5.55 6.96 9.12
C ALA A 123 5.41 7.17 7.61
N ILE A 124 6.13 8.15 7.04
CA ILE A 124 6.08 8.42 5.59
C ILE A 124 6.68 7.26 4.79
N VAL A 125 7.83 6.72 5.18
CA VAL A 125 8.43 5.57 4.48
C VAL A 125 7.56 4.32 4.63
N SER A 126 6.97 4.09 5.80
CA SER A 126 6.03 3.00 6.04
C SER A 126 4.75 3.15 5.20
N ALA A 127 4.25 4.38 5.03
CA ALA A 127 3.13 4.69 4.14
C ALA A 127 3.48 4.35 2.69
N LYS A 128 4.66 4.76 2.20
CA LYS A 128 5.16 4.41 0.85
C LYS A 128 5.18 2.89 0.63
N ARG A 129 5.77 2.13 1.56
CA ARG A 129 5.83 0.65 1.50
C ARG A 129 4.44 0.02 1.45
N ARG A 130 3.53 0.43 2.34
CA ARG A 130 2.14 -0.06 2.38
C ARG A 130 1.37 0.28 1.10
N THR A 131 1.61 1.45 0.52
CA THR A 131 1.00 1.85 -0.76
C THR A 131 1.52 0.98 -1.91
N ILE A 132 2.83 0.74 -2.01
CA ILE A 132 3.40 -0.14 -3.04
C ILE A 132 2.89 -1.58 -2.88
N LEU A 133 2.82 -2.06 -1.65
CA LEU A 133 2.28 -3.38 -1.34
C LEU A 133 0.80 -3.49 -1.76
N ALA A 134 -0.03 -2.47 -1.48
CA ALA A 134 -1.42 -2.44 -1.94
C ALA A 134 -1.53 -2.50 -3.48
N LEU A 135 -0.69 -1.74 -4.20
CA LEU A 135 -0.69 -1.78 -5.67
C LEU A 135 -0.30 -3.16 -6.21
N HIS A 136 0.67 -3.82 -5.57
CA HIS A 136 1.01 -5.18 -5.95
C HIS A 136 -0.17 -6.15 -5.73
N HIS A 137 -0.81 -6.07 -4.57
CA HIS A 137 -1.97 -6.91 -4.27
C HIS A 137 -3.15 -6.68 -5.21
N ILE A 138 -3.41 -5.43 -5.62
CA ILE A 138 -4.43 -5.13 -6.63
C ILE A 138 -4.13 -5.86 -7.94
N GLU A 139 -2.87 -5.81 -8.36
CA GLU A 139 -2.42 -6.46 -9.59
C GLU A 139 -2.53 -7.98 -9.50
N TRP A 140 -2.06 -8.58 -8.41
CA TRP A 140 -2.16 -10.00 -8.13
C TRP A 140 -3.62 -10.46 -8.09
N ALA A 141 -4.48 -9.78 -7.31
CA ALA A 141 -5.89 -10.12 -7.17
C ALA A 141 -6.62 -10.04 -8.52
N TRP A 142 -6.33 -9.01 -9.33
CA TRP A 142 -6.89 -8.88 -10.66
C TRP A 142 -6.43 -10.03 -11.58
N CYS A 143 -5.16 -10.42 -11.54
CA CYS A 143 -4.64 -11.55 -12.30
C CYS A 143 -5.34 -12.86 -11.92
N VAL A 144 -5.44 -13.17 -10.62
CA VAL A 144 -6.11 -14.37 -10.10
C VAL A 144 -7.56 -14.43 -10.53
N LEU A 145 -8.31 -13.34 -10.36
CA LEU A 145 -9.74 -13.27 -10.71
C LEU A 145 -10.02 -13.46 -12.22
N ASN A 146 -9.05 -13.11 -13.07
CA ASN A 146 -9.18 -13.22 -14.53
C ASN A 146 -8.41 -14.41 -15.13
N GLY A 147 -7.82 -15.27 -14.31
CA GLY A 147 -7.09 -16.46 -14.77
C GLY A 147 -5.77 -16.15 -15.48
N TYR A 148 -5.16 -15.00 -15.21
CA TYR A 148 -3.82 -14.66 -15.69
C TYR A 148 -2.74 -15.25 -14.76
N PRO A 149 -1.51 -15.48 -15.26
CA PRO A 149 -0.40 -15.93 -14.42
C PRO A 149 -0.18 -14.99 -13.24
N GLU A 150 -0.02 -15.58 -12.05
CA GLU A 150 0.27 -14.86 -10.83
C GLU A 150 1.64 -14.17 -10.93
N LEU A 151 1.68 -12.91 -10.50
CA LEU A 151 2.91 -12.13 -10.44
C LEU A 151 3.47 -12.24 -9.02
N ILE A 152 4.65 -12.84 -8.87
CA ILE A 152 5.34 -12.92 -7.59
C ILE A 152 6.19 -11.66 -7.41
N CYS A 153 5.93 -10.84 -6.38
CA CYS A 153 6.70 -9.62 -6.10
C CYS A 153 8.05 -9.87 -5.42
N LEU A 154 8.94 -10.64 -6.07
CA LEU A 154 10.30 -10.83 -5.55
C LEU A 154 11.05 -9.50 -5.35
N GLU A 155 10.68 -8.46 -6.10
CA GLU A 155 11.20 -7.10 -5.99
C GLU A 155 10.95 -6.44 -4.62
N LEU A 156 9.91 -6.83 -3.89
CA LEU A 156 9.62 -6.31 -2.54
C LEU A 156 10.38 -7.08 -1.46
N GLY A 157 11.00 -8.21 -1.80
CA GLY A 157 11.68 -9.09 -0.84
C GLY A 157 12.67 -8.40 0.11
N PRO A 158 13.50 -7.45 -0.34
CA PRO A 158 14.44 -6.74 0.52
C PRO A 158 13.79 -5.78 1.53
N LEU A 159 12.53 -5.38 1.31
CA LEU A 159 11.84 -4.42 2.17
C LEU A 159 11.53 -5.02 3.55
N PRO A 160 11.51 -4.20 4.61
CA PRO A 160 10.95 -4.60 5.89
C PRO A 160 9.49 -4.99 5.71
N THR A 161 9.06 -6.04 6.43
CA THR A 161 7.65 -6.37 6.53
C THR A 161 6.86 -5.21 7.15
N PRO A 162 5.54 -5.09 6.85
CA PRO A 162 4.69 -4.12 7.50
C PRO A 162 4.83 -4.19 9.02
N ALA A 163 5.04 -3.02 9.64
CA ALA A 163 5.14 -2.91 11.08
C ALA A 163 3.79 -3.22 11.75
N PRO A 164 3.81 -3.65 13.03
CA PRO A 164 2.60 -3.95 13.77
C PRO A 164 1.60 -2.80 13.81
N LYS A 165 0.32 -3.16 13.86
CA LYS A 165 -0.81 -2.22 13.89
C LYS A 165 -0.66 -1.15 14.99
N HIS A 166 -0.21 -1.55 16.18
CA HIS A 166 -0.06 -0.64 17.32
C HIS A 166 1.00 0.45 17.09
N LEU A 167 2.09 0.16 16.35
CA LEU A 167 3.08 1.18 15.99
C LEU A 167 2.57 2.08 14.86
N TRP A 168 1.84 1.49 13.90
CA TRP A 168 1.31 2.22 12.75
C TRP A 168 0.16 3.17 13.10
N GLN A 169 -0.65 2.83 14.11
CA GLN A 169 -1.82 3.61 14.50
C GLN A 169 -1.57 4.57 15.67
N GLU A 170 -0.37 4.56 16.26
CA GLU A 170 -0.02 5.46 17.35
C GLU A 170 -0.06 6.92 16.86
N GLN A 171 -0.56 7.82 17.70
CA GLN A 171 -0.78 9.24 17.37
C GLN A 171 0.09 10.18 18.22
N ASN A 172 0.80 9.63 19.19
CA ASN A 172 1.68 10.36 20.08
C ASN A 172 3.14 9.92 19.87
N GLU A 173 3.98 10.85 19.43
CA GLU A 173 5.40 10.58 19.16
C GLU A 173 6.15 9.97 20.35
N ARG A 174 5.85 10.41 21.58
CA ARG A 174 6.53 9.90 22.78
C ARG A 174 6.12 8.46 23.09
N VAL A 175 4.84 8.15 22.89
CA VAL A 175 4.33 6.79 23.07
C VAL A 175 4.84 5.89 21.96
N TRP A 176 4.90 6.40 20.73
CA TRP A 176 5.49 5.71 19.60
C TRP A 176 6.96 5.38 19.85
N ASP A 177 7.78 6.33 20.28
CA ASP A 177 9.21 6.11 20.54
C ASP A 177 9.42 5.04 21.62
N ALA A 178 8.68 5.12 22.73
CA ALA A 178 8.74 4.11 23.79
C ALA A 178 8.32 2.72 23.31
N SER A 179 7.28 2.64 22.47
CA SER A 179 6.78 1.36 21.91
C SER A 179 7.72 0.80 20.85
N TYR A 180 8.24 1.65 19.97
CA TYR A 180 9.20 1.29 18.93
C TYR A 180 10.50 0.76 19.55
N GLN A 181 10.99 1.38 20.63
CA GLN A 181 12.18 0.90 21.33
C GLN A 181 11.98 -0.50 21.92
N LYS A 182 10.81 -0.76 22.54
CA LYS A 182 10.45 -2.09 23.06
C LYS A 182 10.35 -3.12 21.96
N TRP A 183 9.61 -2.79 20.90
CA TRP A 183 9.45 -3.64 19.72
C TRP A 183 10.81 -3.98 19.10
N ARG A 184 11.65 -2.98 18.83
CA ARG A 184 13.01 -3.16 18.31
C ARG A 184 13.86 -4.07 19.20
N ALA A 185 13.79 -3.92 20.52
CA ALA A 185 14.53 -4.76 21.46
C ALA A 185 14.05 -6.24 21.46
N HIS A 186 12.76 -6.47 21.18
CA HIS A 186 12.19 -7.80 20.97
C HIS A 186 12.69 -8.42 19.66
N TRP A 187 12.76 -7.63 18.58
CA TRP A 187 13.21 -8.03 17.24
C TRP A 187 14.74 -8.09 17.10
N LYS A 188 15.39 -9.02 17.83
CA LYS A 188 16.84 -9.25 17.75
C LYS A 188 17.24 -9.70 16.33
N GLY A 189 18.32 -9.13 15.80
CA GLY A 189 18.86 -9.49 14.48
C GLY A 189 18.28 -8.68 13.32
N GLY A 190 17.95 -7.40 13.56
CA GLY A 190 17.54 -6.45 12.52
C GLY A 190 16.05 -6.51 12.16
N TYR A 191 15.65 -5.75 11.14
CA TYR A 191 14.29 -5.82 10.62
C TYR A 191 14.00 -7.19 10.01
N TYR A 192 12.73 -7.59 10.01
CA TYR A 192 12.29 -8.82 9.38
C TYR A 192 11.94 -8.52 7.91
N ALA A 193 12.63 -9.15 6.96
CA ALA A 193 12.52 -8.85 5.53
C ALA A 193 11.38 -9.66 4.88
N MET A 194 10.64 -9.04 3.95
CA MET A 194 9.53 -9.70 3.25
C MET A 194 9.93 -10.99 2.53
N ALA A 195 11.16 -11.08 2.01
CA ALA A 195 11.68 -12.28 1.34
C ALA A 195 11.65 -13.55 2.22
N LYS A 196 11.57 -13.39 3.54
CA LYS A 196 11.45 -14.52 4.48
C LYS A 196 10.07 -15.19 4.42
N LEU A 197 9.06 -14.48 3.93
CA LEU A 197 7.68 -14.96 3.85
C LEU A 197 7.38 -15.72 2.55
N PHE A 198 8.04 -15.35 1.44
CA PHE A 198 7.79 -15.94 0.12
C PHE A 198 7.95 -17.48 0.01
N PRO A 199 8.86 -18.16 0.72
CA PRO A 199 8.98 -19.62 0.63
C PRO A 199 8.00 -20.38 1.54
N ILE A 200 7.18 -19.69 2.34
CA ILE A 200 6.25 -20.34 3.27
C ILE A 200 5.10 -20.96 2.47
N GLN A 201 4.93 -22.28 2.61
CA GLN A 201 3.83 -23.01 1.99
C GLN A 201 2.71 -23.27 3.00
N ALA A 202 1.48 -23.42 2.49
CA ALA A 202 0.35 -23.83 3.31
C ALA A 202 0.64 -25.14 4.07
N GLY A 203 0.52 -25.10 5.40
CA GLY A 203 0.78 -26.25 6.28
C GLY A 203 2.24 -26.48 6.65
N ALA A 204 3.17 -25.59 6.27
CA ALA A 204 4.56 -25.66 6.71
C ALA A 204 4.70 -25.28 8.21
N GLU A 205 5.65 -25.94 8.90
CA GLU A 205 6.08 -25.48 10.22
C GLU A 205 6.83 -24.14 10.09
N LEU A 206 6.42 -23.17 10.89
CA LEU A 206 7.01 -21.83 10.88
C LEU A 206 8.13 -21.74 11.91
N ASP A 207 9.18 -20.98 11.60
CA ASP A 207 10.18 -20.66 12.62
C ASP A 207 9.62 -19.64 13.62
N VAL A 208 10.16 -19.64 14.83
CA VAL A 208 9.73 -18.79 15.96
C VAL A 208 9.67 -17.31 15.59
N ARG A 209 10.57 -16.82 14.73
CA ARG A 209 10.62 -15.40 14.35
C ARG A 209 9.50 -15.07 13.37
N THR A 210 9.18 -15.98 12.46
CA THR A 210 8.02 -15.88 11.57
C THR A 210 6.71 -15.92 12.33
N GLU A 211 6.55 -16.86 13.29
CA GLU A 211 5.37 -16.91 14.17
C GLU A 211 5.18 -15.62 14.96
N SER A 212 6.29 -15.10 15.53
CA SER A 212 6.27 -13.83 16.28
C SER A 212 5.86 -12.66 15.39
N TRP A 213 6.24 -12.66 14.12
CA TRP A 213 5.84 -11.60 13.18
C TRP A 213 4.35 -11.70 12.87
N LEU A 214 3.86 -12.91 12.56
CA LEU A 214 2.44 -13.16 12.26
C LEU A 214 1.52 -12.78 13.42
N ALA A 215 1.96 -13.01 14.66
CA ALA A 215 1.19 -12.63 15.85
C ALA A 215 0.95 -11.12 15.96
N GLU A 216 1.82 -10.30 15.36
CA GLU A 216 1.72 -8.83 15.37
C GLU A 216 1.31 -8.24 14.00
N ALA A 217 1.16 -9.08 12.98
CA ALA A 217 0.86 -8.68 11.62
C ALA A 217 -0.49 -7.97 11.54
N ASP A 218 -0.52 -6.85 10.83
CA ASP A 218 -1.75 -6.15 10.54
C ASP A 218 -2.36 -6.62 9.20
N GLU A 219 -3.39 -5.92 8.73
CA GLU A 219 -4.10 -6.30 7.51
C GLU A 219 -3.17 -6.38 6.29
N TYR A 220 -2.13 -5.54 6.20
CA TYR A 220 -1.16 -5.59 5.12
C TYR A 220 -0.21 -6.78 5.26
N GLY A 221 0.16 -7.13 6.50
CA GLY A 221 0.94 -8.34 6.76
C GLY A 221 0.17 -9.61 6.40
N LEU A 222 -1.12 -9.68 6.73
CA LEU A 222 -1.98 -10.81 6.39
C LEU A 222 -2.17 -10.94 4.87
N MET A 223 -2.24 -9.83 4.12
CA MET A 223 -2.34 -9.89 2.66
C MET A 223 -1.11 -10.54 2.01
N ILE A 224 0.12 -10.32 2.53
CA ILE A 224 1.33 -10.97 2.01
C ILE A 224 1.22 -12.49 2.12
N MET A 225 0.63 -13.00 3.22
CA MET A 225 0.47 -14.43 3.43
C MET A 225 -0.63 -15.07 2.57
N ALA A 226 -1.49 -14.26 1.93
CA ALA A 226 -2.52 -14.76 1.03
C ALA A 226 -2.01 -15.04 -0.39
N GLU A 227 -0.83 -14.52 -0.76
CA GLU A 227 -0.22 -14.72 -2.08
C GLU A 227 0.60 -16.03 -2.18
N GLY A 228 0.72 -16.81 -1.09
CA GLY A 228 1.55 -18.01 -0.98
C GLY A 228 0.79 -19.31 -0.77
#